data_AF-A0A943JLW7-F1
#
_entry.id   AF-A0A943JLW7-F1
#
_cell.length_a   1.000
_cell.length_b   1.000
_cell.length_c   1.000
_cell.angle_alpha   90.00
_cell.angle_beta   90.00
_cell.angle_gamma   90.00
#
_symmetry.space_group_name_H-M   'P 1'
#
loop_
_entity.id
_entity.type
_entity.pdbx_description
1 polymer ?
#
loop_
_entity_poly.entity_id
_entity_poly.type
_entity_poly.pdbx_seq_one_letter_code
_entity_poly.pdbx_strand_id
1 'polypeptide(L)'
;MYYLKYMPKTDDNLEIQNLKKVIEYSKNYLKENDKIDIKFLNNIHKILLDSVRGNEKKPGKIRNIQNWIGPKGCTMEEAIFIPPVPEDVPILLENLFEYMNNAYIDPILINLAISHSKFETIHAYRDENEPLGQQKTYLQKYLQNKGFTDFGKSFF
;
A
#
# COMPACT_ATOMS: atom_id res chain seq x y z
N MET A 1 18.09 -11.13 -13.83
CA MET A 1 18.65 -10.82 -12.49
C MET A 1 20.02 -10.12 -12.53
N TYR A 2 20.71 -10.05 -13.67
CA TYR A 2 22.02 -9.40 -13.81
C TYR A 2 22.01 -7.86 -13.76
N TYR A 3 20.98 -7.20 -14.29
CA TYR A 3 21.00 -5.74 -14.51
C TYR A 3 21.03 -4.86 -13.25
N LEU A 4 20.37 -5.25 -12.16
CA LEU A 4 20.23 -4.41 -10.96
C LEU A 4 21.54 -4.27 -10.15
N LYS A 5 22.45 -5.25 -10.25
CA LYS A 5 23.75 -5.24 -9.54
C LYS A 5 24.69 -4.17 -10.10
N TYR A 6 24.53 -3.81 -11.38
CA TYR A 6 25.39 -2.88 -12.11
C TYR A 6 24.73 -1.51 -12.32
N MET A 7 23.48 -1.34 -11.89
CA MET A 7 22.81 -0.04 -11.93
C MET A 7 23.36 0.87 -10.81
N PRO A 8 23.50 2.18 -11.07
CA PRO A 8 23.81 3.15 -10.03
C PRO A 8 22.78 3.05 -8.90
N LYS A 9 23.21 3.35 -7.67
CA LYS A 9 22.31 3.43 -6.52
C LYS A 9 21.44 4.68 -6.67
N THR A 10 20.22 4.48 -7.15
CA THR A 10 19.15 5.47 -7.19
C THR A 10 18.02 5.03 -6.26
N ASP A 11 17.11 5.96 -5.91
CA ASP A 11 15.89 5.63 -5.17
C ASP A 11 15.12 4.50 -5.86
N ASP A 12 15.00 4.53 -7.20
CA ASP A 12 14.31 3.48 -7.98
C ASP A 12 14.95 2.09 -7.81
N ASN A 13 16.28 2.01 -7.80
CA ASN A 13 16.97 0.74 -7.56
C ASN A 13 16.67 0.23 -6.14
N LEU A 14 16.75 1.11 -5.14
CA LEU A 14 16.46 0.79 -3.75
C LEU A 14 15.01 0.34 -3.56
N GLU A 15 14.04 1.00 -4.20
CA GLU A 15 12.64 0.58 -4.22
C GLU A 15 12.48 -0.85 -4.76
N ILE A 16 13.17 -1.19 -5.85
CA ILE A 16 13.15 -2.55 -6.40
C ILE A 16 13.78 -3.57 -5.45
N GLN A 17 14.85 -3.21 -4.73
CA GLN A 17 15.42 -4.09 -3.72
C GLN A 17 14.48 -4.26 -2.52
N ASN A 18 13.82 -3.20 -2.06
CA ASN A 18 12.86 -3.24 -0.98
C ASN A 18 11.64 -4.09 -1.34
N LEU A 19 11.17 -4.01 -2.57
CA LEU A 19 10.15 -4.91 -3.12
C LEU A 19 10.53 -6.38 -2.98
N LYS A 20 11.78 -6.75 -3.28
CA LYS A 20 12.24 -8.14 -3.12
C LYS A 20 12.27 -8.56 -1.67
N LYS A 21 12.78 -7.69 -0.78
CA LYS A 21 12.78 -7.93 0.67
C LYS A 21 11.36 -8.16 1.17
N VAL A 22 10.38 -7.39 0.68
CA VAL A 22 8.95 -7.59 1.01
C VAL A 22 8.47 -8.96 0.58
N ILE A 23 8.73 -9.40 -0.66
CA ILE A 23 8.27 -10.73 -1.12
C ILE A 23 8.88 -11.85 -0.27
N GLU A 24 10.16 -11.76 0.10
CA GLU A 24 10.81 -12.73 0.97
C GLU A 24 10.23 -12.72 2.38
N TYR A 25 10.10 -11.52 2.97
CA TYR A 25 9.45 -11.34 4.27
C TYR A 25 8.03 -11.91 4.28
N SER A 26 7.24 -11.62 3.25
CA SER A 26 5.84 -12.05 3.17
C SER A 26 5.71 -13.57 3.12
N LYS A 27 6.58 -14.24 2.35
CA LYS A 27 6.59 -15.71 2.29
C LYS A 27 6.88 -16.33 3.66
N ASN A 28 7.89 -15.80 4.37
CA ASN A 28 8.26 -16.32 5.68
C ASN A 28 7.15 -16.05 6.71
N TYR A 29 6.61 -14.84 6.72
CA TYR A 29 5.53 -14.48 7.64
C TYR A 29 4.28 -15.34 7.45
N LEU A 30 3.83 -15.52 6.20
CA LEU A 30 2.64 -16.32 5.90
C LEU A 30 2.87 -17.80 6.22
N LYS A 31 4.07 -18.33 5.98
CA LYS A 31 4.41 -19.70 6.38
C LYS A 31 4.34 -19.92 7.90
N GLU A 32 4.71 -18.91 8.68
CA GLU A 32 4.76 -19.01 10.15
C GLU A 32 3.42 -18.69 10.82
N ASN A 33 2.62 -17.78 10.26
CA ASN A 33 1.44 -17.22 10.91
C ASN A 33 0.12 -17.63 10.24
N ASP A 34 0.17 -18.11 9.00
CA ASP A 34 -0.98 -18.54 8.17
C ASP A 34 -2.11 -17.50 8.05
N LYS A 35 -1.77 -16.21 8.23
CA LYS A 35 -2.71 -15.09 8.11
C LYS A 35 -2.02 -13.77 7.84
N ILE A 36 -2.80 -12.83 7.34
CA ILE A 36 -2.45 -11.42 7.18
C ILE A 36 -3.09 -10.62 8.33
N ASP A 37 -2.35 -9.66 8.88
CA ASP A 37 -2.82 -8.76 9.95
C ASP A 37 -2.15 -7.38 9.87
N ILE A 38 -2.49 -6.48 10.79
CA ILE A 38 -1.91 -5.13 10.86
C ILE A 38 -0.38 -5.17 11.08
N LYS A 39 0.13 -6.15 11.82
CA LYS A 39 1.57 -6.28 12.07
C LYS A 39 2.32 -6.60 10.77
N PHE A 40 1.80 -7.54 9.98
CA PHE A 40 2.29 -7.85 8.65
C PHE A 40 2.33 -6.60 7.76
N LEU A 41 1.20 -5.89 7.69
CA LEU A 41 1.08 -4.69 6.86
C LEU A 41 2.09 -3.61 7.27
N ASN A 42 2.21 -3.32 8.57
CA ASN A 42 3.14 -2.32 9.09
C ASN A 42 4.60 -2.68 8.79
N ASN A 43 4.96 -3.96 8.85
CA ASN A 43 6.31 -4.41 8.56
C ASN A 43 6.62 -4.32 7.06
N ILE A 44 5.68 -4.69 6.20
CA ILE A 44 5.82 -4.48 4.75
C ILE A 44 6.04 -3.00 4.45
N HIS A 45 5.20 -2.13 5.02
CA HIS A 45 5.33 -0.68 4.82
C HIS A 45 6.69 -0.13 5.30
N LYS A 46 7.26 -0.65 6.41
CA LYS A 46 8.62 -0.29 6.84
C LYS A 46 9.68 -0.68 5.83
N ILE A 47 9.63 -1.92 5.36
CA ILE A 47 10.61 -2.46 4.41
C ILE A 47 10.55 -1.67 3.10
N LEU A 48 9.34 -1.32 2.65
CA LEU A 48 9.12 -0.58 1.42
C LEU A 48 9.79 0.80 1.43
N LEU A 49 9.60 1.55 2.53
CA LEU A 49 10.10 2.92 2.67
C LEU A 49 11.53 3.01 3.22
N ASP A 50 12.20 1.88 3.43
CA ASP A 50 13.57 1.84 3.94
C ASP A 50 14.53 2.54 2.96
N SER A 51 15.17 3.61 3.41
CA SER A 51 16.22 4.31 2.69
C SER A 51 15.80 4.84 1.31
N VAL A 52 14.50 5.11 1.12
CA VAL A 52 13.92 5.73 -0.09
C VAL A 52 13.07 6.95 0.31
N ARG A 53 12.54 7.67 -0.68
CA ARG A 53 11.58 8.77 -0.45
C ARG A 53 10.40 8.30 0.38
N GLY A 54 9.98 9.10 1.35
CA GLY A 54 8.92 8.74 2.28
C GLY A 54 9.43 8.12 3.60
N ASN A 55 10.74 7.93 3.79
CA ASN A 55 11.28 7.43 5.06
C ASN A 55 10.97 8.38 6.25
N GLU A 56 10.78 9.67 5.97
CA GLU A 56 10.30 10.69 6.90
C GLU A 56 8.81 10.52 7.29
N LYS A 57 8.03 9.74 6.54
CA LYS A 57 6.56 9.54 6.72
C LYS A 57 6.20 8.50 7.79
N LYS A 58 7.01 8.36 8.84
CA LYS A 58 6.81 7.40 9.95
C LYS A 58 6.52 5.96 9.47
N PRO A 59 7.48 5.28 8.83
CA PRO A 59 7.25 3.96 8.24
C PRO A 59 6.64 2.93 9.22
N GLY A 60 5.59 2.25 8.76
CA GLY A 60 4.85 1.20 9.49
C GLY A 60 4.06 1.72 10.67
N LYS A 61 3.60 2.97 10.59
CA LYS A 61 2.63 3.53 11.51
C LYS A 61 1.41 3.97 10.73
N ILE A 62 0.25 3.40 11.08
CA ILE A 62 -1.05 3.87 10.63
C ILE A 62 -1.18 5.37 10.95
N ARG A 63 -1.80 6.12 10.05
CA ARG A 63 -1.98 7.56 10.20
C ARG A 63 -2.81 7.89 11.43
N ASN A 64 -2.46 8.99 12.07
CA ASN A 64 -3.19 9.60 13.17
C ASN A 64 -3.64 11.04 12.84
N ILE A 65 -3.56 11.39 11.56
CA ILE A 65 -3.95 12.68 11.00
C ILE A 65 -4.78 12.35 9.75
N GLN A 66 -5.81 13.15 9.48
CA GLN A 66 -6.64 12.98 8.29
C GLN A 66 -5.81 13.25 7.02
N ASN A 67 -5.86 12.30 6.09
CA ASN A 67 -5.36 12.51 4.73
C ASN A 67 -6.51 13.02 3.85
N TRP A 68 -6.20 13.68 2.74
CA TRP A 68 -7.16 13.96 1.66
C TRP A 68 -6.45 13.90 0.31
N ILE A 69 -7.23 13.64 -0.74
CA ILE A 69 -6.74 13.60 -2.12
C ILE A 69 -7.43 14.73 -2.87
N GLY A 70 -6.66 15.52 -3.61
CA GLY A 70 -7.19 16.64 -4.41
C GLY A 70 -6.09 17.39 -5.15
N PRO A 71 -6.45 18.46 -5.88
CA PRO A 71 -5.51 19.29 -6.61
C PRO A 71 -4.39 19.83 -5.72
N LYS A 72 -3.26 20.20 -6.34
CA LYS A 72 -2.10 20.73 -5.61
C LYS A 72 -2.48 21.92 -4.74
N GLY A 73 -2.21 21.81 -3.44
CA GLY A 73 -2.44 22.88 -2.47
C GLY A 73 -3.91 23.08 -2.08
N CYS A 74 -4.81 22.18 -2.49
CA CYS A 74 -6.21 22.25 -2.10
C CYS A 74 -6.38 22.00 -0.61
N THR A 75 -7.37 22.65 -0.02
CA THR A 75 -7.79 22.35 1.35
C THR A 75 -8.59 21.05 1.38
N MET A 76 -8.88 20.55 2.58
CA MET A 76 -9.72 19.36 2.73
C MET A 76 -11.13 19.58 2.17
N GLU A 77 -11.65 20.80 2.27
CA GLU A 77 -12.96 21.20 1.75
C GLU A 77 -13.02 21.15 0.22
N GLU A 78 -11.88 21.30 -0.43
CA GLU A 78 -11.70 21.27 -1.88
C GLU A 78 -11.23 19.89 -2.38
N ALA A 79 -11.13 18.90 -1.49
CA ALA A 79 -10.66 17.56 -1.81
C ALA A 79 -11.63 16.83 -2.74
N ILE A 80 -11.09 16.07 -3.69
CA ILE A 80 -11.88 15.16 -4.54
C ILE A 80 -12.28 13.89 -3.78
N PHE A 81 -11.50 13.53 -2.76
CA PHE A 81 -11.75 12.37 -1.93
C PHE A 81 -11.15 12.53 -0.54
N ILE A 82 -11.94 12.17 0.47
CA ILE A 82 -11.54 12.14 1.87
C ILE A 82 -11.68 10.69 2.35
N PRO A 83 -10.57 9.97 2.62
CA PRO A 83 -10.62 8.62 3.19
C PRO A 83 -11.23 8.65 4.60
N PRO A 84 -11.56 7.48 5.20
CA PRO A 84 -12.12 7.39 6.55
C PRO A 84 -11.33 8.18 7.60
N VAL A 85 -11.96 8.52 8.72
CA VAL A 85 -11.24 9.20 9.81
C VAL A 85 -10.15 8.29 10.40
N PRO A 86 -9.01 8.85 10.89
CA PRO A 86 -7.89 8.04 11.38
C PRO A 86 -8.27 7.03 12.46
N GLU A 87 -9.25 7.37 13.30
CA GLU A 87 -9.75 6.57 14.41
C GLU A 87 -10.38 5.25 13.94
N ASP A 88 -10.98 5.25 12.74
CA ASP A 88 -11.66 4.09 12.16
C ASP A 88 -10.70 3.18 11.38
N VAL A 89 -9.50 3.66 11.02
CA VAL A 89 -8.57 2.91 10.17
C VAL A 89 -8.19 1.54 10.77
N PRO A 90 -7.87 1.41 12.07
CA PRO A 90 -7.53 0.11 12.64
C PRO A 90 -8.65 -0.92 12.49
N ILE A 91 -9.89 -0.55 12.83
CA ILE A 91 -11.02 -1.47 12.77
C ILE A 91 -11.41 -1.81 11.32
N LEU A 92 -11.27 -0.87 10.39
CA LEU A 92 -11.51 -1.12 8.97
C LEU A 92 -10.47 -2.08 8.38
N LEU A 93 -9.19 -1.96 8.78
CA LEU A 93 -8.15 -2.90 8.38
C LEU A 93 -8.37 -4.30 8.96
N GLU A 94 -8.77 -4.41 10.23
CA GLU A 94 -9.09 -5.70 10.84
C GLU A 94 -10.22 -6.41 10.09
N ASN A 95 -11.31 -5.71 9.80
CA ASN A 95 -12.41 -6.24 8.99
C ASN A 95 -11.95 -6.68 7.59
N LEU A 96 -11.10 -5.88 6.93
CA LEU A 96 -10.55 -6.23 5.63
C LEU A 96 -9.68 -7.48 5.69
N PHE A 97 -8.83 -7.61 6.71
CA PHE A 97 -7.98 -8.78 6.86
C PHE A 97 -8.76 -10.04 7.21
N GLU A 98 -9.83 -9.93 8.00
CA GLU A 98 -10.76 -11.04 8.22
C GLU A 98 -11.35 -11.55 6.89
N TYR A 99 -11.80 -10.63 6.04
CA TYR A 99 -12.29 -10.97 4.70
C TYR A 99 -11.20 -11.61 3.81
N MET A 100 -9.98 -11.06 3.81
CA MET A 100 -8.86 -11.58 3.01
C MET A 100 -8.42 -12.99 3.44
N ASN A 101 -8.43 -13.26 4.75
CA ASN A 101 -8.03 -14.55 5.30
C ASN A 101 -9.13 -15.62 5.14
N ASN A 102 -10.36 -15.25 4.78
CA ASN A 102 -11.45 -16.19 4.61
C ASN A 102 -11.59 -16.65 3.15
N ALA A 103 -10.98 -17.80 2.85
CA ALA A 103 -10.94 -18.39 1.51
C ALA A 103 -12.30 -18.89 0.96
N TYR A 104 -13.37 -18.87 1.78
CA TYR A 104 -14.68 -19.43 1.41
C TYR A 104 -15.73 -18.39 1.06
N ILE A 105 -15.46 -17.09 1.25
CA ILE A 105 -16.44 -16.02 0.98
C ILE A 105 -16.62 -15.85 -0.53
N ASP A 106 -15.52 -15.71 -1.26
CA ASP A 106 -15.51 -15.38 -2.68
C ASP A 106 -14.38 -16.10 -3.43
N PRO A 107 -14.53 -16.37 -4.73
CA PRO A 107 -13.42 -16.78 -5.59
C PRO A 107 -12.22 -15.84 -5.46
N ILE A 108 -11.01 -16.40 -5.52
CA ILE A 108 -9.76 -15.67 -5.21
C ILE A 108 -9.60 -14.34 -5.96
N LEU A 109 -10.02 -14.27 -7.23
CA LEU A 109 -9.92 -13.05 -8.03
C LEU A 109 -10.91 -11.96 -7.57
N ILE A 110 -12.11 -12.36 -7.13
CA ILE A 110 -13.11 -11.46 -6.58
C ILE A 110 -12.65 -10.95 -5.21
N ASN A 111 -12.17 -11.86 -4.34
CA ASN A 111 -11.57 -11.49 -3.06
C ASN A 111 -10.42 -10.49 -3.24
N LEU A 112 -9.50 -10.74 -4.17
CA LEU A 112 -8.39 -9.85 -4.48
C LEU A 112 -8.86 -8.47 -4.97
N ALA A 113 -9.83 -8.43 -5.89
CA ALA A 113 -10.34 -7.17 -6.44
C ALA A 113 -11.01 -6.30 -5.37
N ILE A 114 -11.88 -6.90 -4.54
CA ILE A 114 -12.54 -6.22 -3.42
C ILE A 114 -11.49 -5.75 -2.41
N SER A 115 -10.56 -6.62 -2.04
CA SER A 115 -9.53 -6.31 -1.05
C SER A 115 -8.64 -5.16 -1.50
N HIS A 116 -8.25 -5.15 -2.78
CA HIS A 116 -7.49 -4.05 -3.36
C HIS A 116 -8.26 -2.73 -3.29
N SER A 117 -9.51 -2.71 -3.77
CA SER A 117 -10.35 -1.51 -3.75
C SER A 117 -10.55 -0.97 -2.32
N LYS A 118 -10.83 -1.85 -1.35
CA LYS A 118 -11.02 -1.45 0.05
C LYS A 118 -9.74 -0.98 0.72
N PHE A 119 -8.60 -1.63 0.45
CA PHE A 119 -7.31 -1.20 0.97
C PHE A 119 -6.97 0.23 0.55
N GLU A 120 -7.13 0.53 -0.75
CA GLU A 120 -6.88 1.89 -1.29
C GLU A 120 -7.84 2.91 -0.68
N THR A 121 -9.11 2.55 -0.47
CA THR A 121 -10.13 3.43 0.13
C THR A 121 -9.80 3.76 1.60
N ILE A 122 -9.33 2.78 2.38
CA ILE A 122 -8.97 2.98 3.80
C ILE A 122 -7.78 3.93 3.92
N HIS A 123 -6.83 3.82 2.98
CA HIS A 123 -5.68 4.70 2.85
C HIS A 123 -4.93 4.87 4.19
N ALA A 124 -4.37 3.76 4.68
CA ALA A 124 -4.04 3.60 6.09
C ALA A 124 -2.79 4.37 6.58
N TYR A 125 -1.86 4.70 5.69
CA TYR A 125 -0.60 5.35 6.06
C TYR A 125 -0.59 6.84 5.74
N ARG A 126 0.30 7.57 6.43
CA ARG A 126 0.44 9.00 6.21
C ARG A 126 1.06 9.22 4.83
N ASP A 127 0.32 9.92 3.98
CA ASP A 127 0.91 10.62 2.86
C ASP A 127 1.11 12.08 3.25
N GLU A 128 2.10 12.73 2.65
CA GLU A 128 2.03 14.19 2.59
C GLU A 128 0.72 14.50 1.86
N ASN A 129 -0.04 15.49 2.32
CA ASN A 129 -1.25 15.98 1.64
C ASN A 129 -0.87 16.72 0.33
N GLU A 130 0.07 16.12 -0.39
CA GLU A 130 0.74 16.56 -1.58
C GLU A 130 0.07 15.94 -2.81
N PRO A 131 0.25 16.55 -3.99
CA PRO A 131 -0.72 16.60 -5.09
C PRO A 131 -1.07 15.28 -5.80
N LEU A 132 -0.42 14.19 -5.39
CA LEU A 132 -0.58 12.84 -5.90
C LEU A 132 -0.17 11.95 -4.72
N GLY A 133 -1.11 11.63 -3.84
CA GLY A 133 -0.91 10.68 -2.74
C GLY A 133 -0.46 9.34 -3.30
N GLN A 134 0.85 9.18 -3.47
CA GLN A 134 1.46 7.95 -3.96
C GLN A 134 1.70 7.00 -2.79
N GLN A 135 0.64 6.64 -2.07
CA GLN A 135 0.39 5.21 -1.88
C GLN A 135 0.00 4.62 -3.24
N LYS A 136 0.96 4.57 -4.17
CA LYS A 136 0.95 3.42 -5.07
C LYS A 136 1.26 2.28 -4.13
N THR A 137 0.26 1.51 -3.71
CA THR A 137 0.58 0.22 -3.11
C THR A 137 1.60 -0.43 -4.04
N TYR A 138 2.69 -0.93 -3.49
CA TYR A 138 3.72 -1.58 -4.30
C TYR A 138 3.14 -2.76 -5.10
N LEU A 139 1.98 -3.27 -4.66
CA LEU A 139 1.09 -4.16 -5.40
C LEU A 139 0.57 -3.52 -6.70
N GLN A 140 0.11 -2.26 -6.70
CA GLN A 140 -0.25 -1.49 -7.88
C GLN A 140 0.93 -1.31 -8.86
N LYS A 141 2.12 -0.91 -8.37
CA LYS A 141 3.34 -0.82 -9.22
C LYS A 141 3.71 -2.19 -9.80
N TYR A 142 3.56 -3.28 -9.05
CA TYR A 142 3.84 -4.64 -9.50
C TYR A 142 2.86 -5.12 -10.58
N LEU A 143 1.55 -4.84 -10.41
CA LEU A 143 0.50 -5.23 -11.36
C LEU A 143 0.52 -4.37 -12.64
N GLN A 144 0.87 -3.08 -12.55
CA GLN A 144 1.10 -2.20 -13.71
C GLN A 144 2.26 -2.69 -14.57
N ASN A 145 3.40 -3.03 -13.95
CA ASN A 145 4.60 -3.53 -14.66
C ASN A 145 4.41 -4.90 -15.34
N LYS A 146 3.35 -5.64 -14.99
CA LYS A 146 3.00 -6.92 -15.59
C LYS A 146 1.85 -6.84 -16.61
N GLY A 147 1.38 -5.63 -16.92
CA GLY A 147 0.34 -5.40 -17.93
C GLY A 147 -1.08 -5.73 -17.46
N PHE A 148 -1.32 -5.83 -16.15
CA PHE A 148 -2.62 -6.23 -15.61
C PHE A 148 -3.54 -5.05 -15.24
N THR A 149 -3.11 -3.80 -15.42
CA THR A 149 -3.94 -2.62 -15.09
C THR A 149 -3.78 -1.48 -16.10
N ASP A 150 -4.61 -1.48 -17.14
CA ASP A 150 -5.00 -0.27 -17.87
C ASP A 150 -6.28 0.38 -17.28
N PHE A 151 -6.81 -0.14 -16.17
CA PHE A 151 -8.08 0.30 -15.59
C PHE A 151 -7.99 1.52 -14.64
N GLY A 152 -6.87 2.24 -14.61
CA GLY A 152 -6.60 3.26 -13.57
C GLY A 152 -6.38 4.68 -14.04
N LYS A 153 -6.71 5.05 -15.29
CA LYS A 153 -6.75 6.48 -15.69
C LYS A 153 -8.15 7.10 -15.57
N SER A 154 -9.16 6.30 -15.22
CA SER A 154 -10.57 6.71 -15.21
C SER A 154 -11.25 6.55 -13.85
N PHE A 155 -10.54 6.10 -12.83
CA PHE A 155 -11.02 6.11 -11.45
C PHE A 155 -9.86 6.56 -10.55
N PHE A 156 -10.04 7.75 -9.97
CA PHE A 156 -9.09 8.60 -9.23
C PHE A 156 -8.22 9.52 -10.11
#